data_AF-A0A9Q0UAN3-F1
#
_entry.id   AF-A0A9Q0UAN3-F1
#
_cell.length_a   1.000
_cell.length_b   1.000
_cell.length_c   1.000
_cell.angle_alpha   90.00
_cell.angle_beta   90.00
_cell.angle_gamma   90.00
#
_symmetry.space_group_name_H-M   'P 1'
#
loop_
_entity.id
_entity.type
_entity.pdbx_description
1 polymer ?
#
loop_
_entity_poly.entity_id
_entity_poly.type
_entity_poly.pdbx_seq_one_letter_code
_entity_poly.pdbx_strand_id
1 'polypeptide(L)'
;MSKKSSQHPRQFINSEIITFTILTYGSHGLGVHDPESDIDALCVDPFFATIAEDFFIVLRNILKSRPGISEIHCVKDSKFPLMRFKFDGISVDLPYAQLKVLYVPENVDVLSLSLLNNIDETSWKSLSGVRANQRILLLVPNLKSFQSMLRCLKLWAKRRGVYGRLNGFLGGVHLAILAAFVCQKQPDASVIALISNFFSIHAMWPWPTPVILQDGMPSNVEDVIETLLHMPIRLPCTPYEYCDSNITKSTFNKIRVEFLRGHAMTRNCSYNTGSSKVKAGPLMCGEFFEPFPISTNYTRFVKIHLSALDRDGLGDWVGWVRSHFHCLLLKVTGSCALLHFGNQPGSLEESSLLGSYNARYTDPNQIDVLTSVWALSK
;
A
#
# COMPACT_ATOMS: atom_id res chain seq x y z
N MET A 1 54.00 21.14 -7.71
CA MET A 1 52.62 20.92 -7.26
C MET A 1 51.91 20.06 -8.31
N SER A 2 51.90 18.74 -8.09
CA SER A 2 51.27 17.79 -9.02
C SER A 2 49.77 17.72 -8.73
N LYS A 3 48.95 18.02 -9.73
CA LYS A 3 47.50 17.78 -9.71
C LYS A 3 47.29 16.27 -9.58
N LYS A 4 46.91 15.79 -8.39
CA LYS A 4 46.33 14.46 -8.23
C LYS A 4 45.02 14.42 -9.03
N SER A 5 45.05 13.82 -10.20
CA SER A 5 43.84 13.38 -10.90
C SER A 5 43.13 12.39 -10.00
N SER A 6 41.97 12.78 -9.48
CA SER A 6 41.03 11.86 -8.84
C SER A 6 40.55 10.86 -9.90
N GLN A 7 41.19 9.69 -9.94
CA GLN A 7 40.71 8.57 -10.76
C GLN A 7 39.31 8.19 -10.24
N HIS A 8 38.32 8.27 -11.12
CA HIS A 8 36.97 7.81 -10.80
C HIS A 8 37.00 6.30 -10.52
N PRO A 9 36.31 5.81 -9.48
CA PRO A 9 36.30 4.38 -9.10
C PRO A 9 35.74 3.46 -10.20
N ARG A 10 35.15 4.01 -11.26
CA ARG A 10 34.58 3.26 -12.41
C ARG A 10 35.63 2.55 -13.28
N GLN A 11 36.91 2.93 -13.23
CA GLN A 11 37.94 2.39 -14.14
C GLN A 11 38.54 1.03 -13.72
N PHE A 12 38.24 0.53 -12.51
CA PHE A 12 38.83 -0.72 -11.98
C PHE A 12 37.80 -1.84 -11.73
N ILE A 13 36.56 -1.67 -12.18
CA ILE A 13 35.49 -2.64 -11.92
C ILE A 13 35.34 -3.55 -13.14
N ASN A 14 35.63 -4.84 -12.95
CA ASN A 14 35.50 -5.86 -13.99
C ASN A 14 34.05 -5.93 -14.47
N SER A 15 33.80 -5.80 -15.77
CA SER A 15 32.44 -5.67 -16.34
C SER A 15 31.57 -6.93 -16.19
N GLU A 16 32.16 -8.06 -15.82
CA GLU A 16 31.46 -9.34 -15.56
C GLU A 16 30.82 -9.42 -14.17
N ILE A 17 31.06 -8.45 -13.27
CA ILE A 17 30.59 -8.48 -11.86
C ILE A 17 29.88 -7.16 -11.50
N ILE A 18 29.11 -6.59 -12.44
CA ILE A 18 28.25 -5.43 -12.17
C ILE A 18 26.81 -5.88 -12.23
N THR A 19 26.23 -6.21 -11.07
CA THR A 19 24.82 -6.53 -10.97
C THR A 19 24.13 -5.53 -10.07
N PHE A 20 23.04 -4.99 -10.59
CA PHE A 20 21.93 -4.47 -9.81
C PHE A 20 20.93 -5.61 -9.60
N THR A 21 20.03 -5.47 -8.65
CA THR A 21 18.91 -6.42 -8.50
C THR A 21 17.59 -5.68 -8.36
N ILE A 22 16.51 -6.37 -8.72
CA ILE A 22 15.14 -5.88 -8.60
C ILE A 22 14.43 -6.75 -7.57
N LEU A 23 13.96 -6.13 -6.48
CA LEU A 23 13.26 -6.81 -5.40
C LEU A 23 11.78 -6.45 -5.42
N THR A 24 10.91 -7.40 -5.76
CA THR A 24 9.46 -7.17 -5.68
C THR A 24 9.00 -7.18 -4.23
N TYR A 25 8.13 -6.24 -3.87
CA TYR A 25 7.55 -6.15 -2.53
C TYR A 25 6.05 -5.78 -2.62
N GLY A 26 5.50 -5.22 -1.54
CA GLY A 26 4.09 -4.85 -1.49
C GLY A 26 3.17 -6.06 -1.68
N SER A 27 2.04 -5.84 -2.36
CA SER A 27 1.05 -6.91 -2.56
C SER A 27 1.56 -8.03 -3.48
N HIS A 28 2.43 -7.70 -4.44
CA HIS A 28 3.04 -8.69 -5.31
C HIS A 28 4.01 -9.59 -4.54
N GLY A 29 4.94 -9.00 -3.78
CA GLY A 29 5.91 -9.74 -2.96
C GLY A 29 5.28 -10.56 -1.82
N LEU A 30 4.08 -10.19 -1.35
CA LEU A 30 3.31 -11.00 -0.40
C LEU A 30 2.47 -12.11 -1.07
N GLY A 31 2.37 -12.13 -2.41
CA GLY A 31 1.55 -13.09 -3.16
C GLY A 31 0.03 -12.84 -3.02
N VAL A 32 -0.38 -11.59 -2.79
CA VAL A 32 -1.79 -11.19 -2.59
C VAL A 32 -2.23 -10.06 -3.52
N HIS A 33 -1.55 -9.91 -4.66
CA HIS A 33 -1.93 -8.98 -5.72
C HIS A 33 -3.24 -9.42 -6.41
N ASP A 34 -4.01 -8.43 -6.86
CA ASP A 34 -5.21 -8.60 -7.68
C ASP A 34 -4.85 -8.24 -9.15
N PRO A 35 -5.66 -8.59 -10.17
CA PRO A 35 -5.37 -8.26 -11.57
C PRO A 35 -5.19 -6.76 -11.86
N GLU A 36 -5.80 -5.91 -11.05
CA GLU A 36 -5.71 -4.44 -11.14
C GLU A 36 -4.56 -3.85 -10.28
N SER A 37 -3.78 -4.69 -9.59
CA SER A 37 -2.70 -4.22 -8.71
C SER A 37 -1.47 -3.81 -9.52
N ASP A 38 -0.82 -2.76 -9.05
CA ASP A 38 0.52 -2.39 -9.45
C ASP A 38 1.57 -3.39 -8.94
N ILE A 39 2.72 -3.38 -9.60
CA ILE A 39 3.92 -4.07 -9.15
C ILE A 39 4.82 -3.06 -8.46
N ASP A 40 4.94 -3.21 -7.14
CA ASP A 40 5.97 -2.56 -6.34
C ASP A 40 7.30 -3.33 -6.50
N ALA A 41 8.31 -2.68 -7.10
CA ALA A 41 9.62 -3.29 -7.31
C ALA A 41 10.74 -2.32 -6.90
N LEU A 42 11.70 -2.75 -6.10
CA LEU A 42 12.82 -1.91 -5.68
C LEU A 42 14.04 -2.17 -6.55
N CYS A 43 14.56 -1.14 -7.21
CA CYS A 43 15.87 -1.18 -7.85
C CYS A 43 16.96 -0.98 -6.79
N VAL A 44 17.84 -1.97 -6.64
CA VAL A 44 18.93 -1.94 -5.67
C VAL A 44 20.27 -1.93 -6.40
N ASP A 45 21.01 -0.84 -6.22
CA ASP A 45 22.24 -0.54 -6.94
C ASP A 45 23.48 -0.48 -6.01
N PRO A 46 24.68 -0.75 -6.54
CA PRO A 46 25.94 -0.59 -5.80
C PRO A 46 26.31 0.89 -5.62
N PHE A 47 27.29 1.19 -4.75
CA PHE A 47 27.54 2.56 -4.29
C PHE A 47 27.98 3.55 -5.39
N PHE A 48 28.51 3.06 -6.52
CA PHE A 48 29.01 3.89 -7.62
C PHE A 48 27.95 4.19 -8.70
N ALA A 49 26.82 3.47 -8.67
CA ALA A 49 25.66 3.75 -9.51
C ALA A 49 24.79 4.79 -8.80
N THR A 50 24.50 5.89 -9.49
CA THR A 50 23.86 7.08 -8.92
C THR A 50 22.41 7.19 -9.39
N ILE A 51 21.54 7.68 -8.52
CA ILE A 51 20.12 7.86 -8.87
C ILE A 51 19.92 8.88 -10.01
N ALA A 52 20.73 9.95 -10.05
CA ALA A 52 20.55 11.03 -11.01
C ALA A 52 20.89 10.60 -12.45
N GLU A 53 22.03 9.93 -12.63
CA GLU A 53 22.53 9.52 -13.94
C GLU A 53 22.09 8.09 -14.27
N ASP A 54 22.49 7.12 -13.46
CA ASP A 54 22.36 5.71 -13.81
C ASP A 54 20.90 5.25 -13.75
N PHE A 55 20.12 5.73 -12.77
CA PHE A 55 18.70 5.38 -12.62
C PHE A 55 17.77 6.24 -13.50
N PHE A 56 17.80 7.57 -13.35
CA PHE A 56 16.84 8.45 -14.05
C PHE A 56 17.19 8.79 -15.51
N ILE A 57 18.43 8.54 -15.96
CA ILE A 57 18.85 8.79 -17.35
C ILE A 57 19.13 7.46 -18.05
N VAL A 58 20.11 6.69 -17.59
CA VAL A 58 20.55 5.46 -18.28
C VAL A 58 19.46 4.39 -18.27
N LEU A 59 19.02 3.94 -17.09
CA LEU A 59 17.97 2.91 -16.98
C LEU A 59 16.65 3.37 -17.61
N ARG A 60 16.26 4.63 -17.40
CA ARG A 60 15.08 5.21 -18.07
C ARG A 60 15.15 5.08 -19.59
N ASN A 61 16.30 5.39 -20.20
CA ASN A 61 16.45 5.31 -21.66
C ASN A 61 16.44 3.86 -22.15
N ILE A 62 17.00 2.92 -21.39
CA ILE A 62 16.92 1.49 -21.65
C ILE A 62 15.46 0.99 -21.57
N LEU A 63 14.70 1.42 -20.56
CA LEU A 63 13.28 1.07 -20.45
C LEU A 63 12.49 1.66 -21.62
N LYS A 64 12.73 2.94 -21.96
CA LYS A 64 12.01 3.62 -23.05
C LYS A 64 12.23 2.98 -24.42
N SER A 65 13.38 2.33 -24.66
CA SER A 65 13.65 1.62 -25.92
C SER A 65 13.07 0.21 -25.97
N ARG A 66 12.57 -0.32 -24.84
CA ARG A 66 12.07 -1.69 -24.75
C ARG A 66 10.61 -1.79 -25.23
N PRO A 67 10.29 -2.75 -26.13
CA PRO A 67 8.90 -3.04 -26.46
C PRO A 67 8.09 -3.39 -25.21
N GLY A 68 6.84 -2.92 -25.13
CA GLY A 68 5.95 -3.15 -23.99
C GLY A 68 5.99 -2.05 -22.92
N ILE A 69 7.02 -1.18 -22.90
CA ILE A 69 7.07 -0.02 -22.00
C ILE A 69 6.22 1.12 -22.54
N SER A 70 5.38 1.70 -21.69
CA SER A 70 4.60 2.92 -21.95
C SER A 70 4.47 3.77 -20.69
N GLU A 71 4.02 5.02 -20.85
CA GLU A 71 3.69 5.93 -19.72
C GLU A 71 4.84 6.10 -18.69
N ILE A 72 6.10 6.17 -19.14
CA ILE A 72 7.25 6.31 -18.23
C ILE A 72 7.36 7.73 -17.65
N HIS A 73 7.18 7.82 -16.33
CA HIS A 73 7.24 9.07 -15.56
C HIS A 73 8.27 8.97 -14.43
N CYS A 74 9.12 9.98 -14.28
CA CYS A 74 10.15 10.03 -13.24
C CYS A 74 9.74 11.00 -12.12
N VAL A 75 9.58 10.49 -10.91
CA VAL A 75 9.31 11.29 -9.70
C VAL A 75 10.63 11.51 -8.96
N LYS A 76 11.26 12.67 -9.17
CA LYS A 76 12.58 13.00 -8.60
C LYS A 76 12.46 13.64 -7.21
N ASP A 77 11.59 14.62 -7.07
CA ASP A 77 11.46 15.45 -5.86
C ASP A 77 10.43 14.87 -4.89
N SER A 78 10.76 13.70 -4.33
CA SER A 78 9.90 12.96 -3.39
C SER A 78 10.73 12.38 -2.25
N LYS A 79 10.10 12.17 -1.09
CA LYS A 79 10.67 11.38 0.02
C LYS A 79 11.07 9.96 -0.42
N PHE A 80 10.44 9.48 -1.49
CA PHE A 80 10.72 8.22 -2.17
C PHE A 80 10.80 8.49 -3.68
N PRO A 81 11.99 8.84 -4.21
CA PRO A 81 12.19 9.01 -5.64
C PRO A 81 11.98 7.68 -6.36
N LEU A 82 11.26 7.71 -7.48
CA LEU A 82 10.87 6.50 -8.20
C LEU A 82 10.58 6.76 -9.68
N MET A 83 10.64 5.70 -10.49
CA MET A 83 10.09 5.67 -11.84
C MET A 83 8.76 4.93 -11.84
N ARG A 84 7.73 5.52 -12.45
CA ARG A 84 6.47 4.85 -12.78
C ARG A 84 6.43 4.55 -14.26
N PHE A 85 5.97 3.38 -14.64
CA PHE A 85 5.74 3.04 -16.04
C PHE A 85 4.71 1.91 -16.14
N LYS A 86 4.23 1.64 -17.35
CA LYS A 86 3.49 0.43 -17.67
C LYS A 86 4.36 -0.51 -18.47
N PHE A 87 4.41 -1.77 -18.07
CA PHE A 87 5.03 -2.86 -18.82
C PHE A 87 3.93 -3.83 -19.28
N ASP A 88 3.69 -3.91 -20.58
CA ASP A 88 2.61 -4.69 -21.19
C ASP A 88 1.23 -4.40 -20.56
N GLY A 89 0.99 -3.12 -20.27
CA GLY A 89 -0.25 -2.62 -19.65
C GLY A 89 -0.30 -2.71 -18.12
N ILE A 90 0.67 -3.37 -17.48
CA ILE A 90 0.74 -3.51 -16.01
C ILE A 90 1.53 -2.32 -15.43
N SER A 91 0.93 -1.60 -14.50
CA SER A 91 1.59 -0.49 -13.79
C SER A 91 2.70 -0.99 -12.87
N VAL A 92 3.88 -0.36 -12.93
CA VAL A 92 5.04 -0.66 -12.10
C VAL A 92 5.51 0.63 -11.42
N ASP A 93 5.62 0.58 -10.09
CA ASP A 93 6.28 1.60 -9.28
C ASP A 93 7.67 1.07 -8.92
N LEU A 94 8.71 1.70 -9.46
CA LEU A 94 10.11 1.33 -9.31
C LEU A 94 10.86 2.38 -8.48
N PRO A 95 10.85 2.34 -7.14
CA PRO A 95 11.77 3.12 -6.32
C PRO A 95 13.22 2.68 -6.46
N TYR A 96 14.11 3.53 -5.96
CA TYR A 96 15.56 3.32 -5.95
C TYR A 96 16.10 3.17 -4.53
N ALA A 97 17.08 2.28 -4.36
CA ALA A 97 17.94 2.20 -3.19
C ALA A 97 19.40 1.91 -3.60
N GLN A 98 20.33 2.51 -2.89
CA GLN A 98 21.76 2.28 -3.06
C GLN A 98 22.33 1.58 -1.82
N LEU A 99 23.07 0.49 -2.05
CA LEU A 99 23.85 -0.18 -1.02
C LEU A 99 25.31 0.25 -1.06
N LYS A 100 25.98 0.28 0.09
CA LYS A 100 27.43 0.58 0.21
C LYS A 100 28.30 -0.64 -0.11
N VAL A 101 28.02 -1.29 -1.24
CA VAL A 101 28.71 -2.51 -1.71
C VAL A 101 29.21 -2.32 -3.14
N LEU A 102 30.27 -3.06 -3.49
CA LEU A 102 30.82 -3.09 -4.85
C LEU A 102 29.95 -3.91 -5.82
N TYR A 103 29.18 -4.87 -5.30
CA TYR A 103 28.39 -5.81 -6.07
C TYR A 103 27.10 -6.13 -5.31
N VAL A 104 25.95 -6.14 -6.00
CA VAL A 104 24.67 -6.50 -5.39
C VAL A 104 24.28 -7.91 -5.84
N PRO A 105 24.36 -8.92 -4.97
CA PRO A 105 23.98 -10.29 -5.35
C PRO A 105 22.50 -10.38 -5.72
N GLU A 106 22.16 -11.29 -6.64
CA GLU A 106 20.76 -11.53 -7.04
C GLU A 106 19.88 -11.86 -5.81
N ASN A 107 20.40 -12.69 -4.90
CA ASN A 107 19.74 -13.09 -3.66
C ASN A 107 20.19 -12.25 -2.46
N VAL A 108 20.16 -10.92 -2.59
CA VAL A 108 20.55 -10.02 -1.51
C VAL A 108 19.66 -10.20 -0.27
N ASP A 109 20.29 -10.49 0.88
CA ASP A 109 19.62 -10.55 2.17
C ASP A 109 19.45 -9.14 2.74
N VAL A 110 18.34 -8.47 2.40
CA VAL A 110 18.04 -7.12 2.90
C VAL A 110 17.67 -7.08 4.39
N LEU A 111 17.56 -8.22 5.08
CA LEU A 111 17.42 -8.27 6.53
C LEU A 111 18.77 -8.19 7.25
N SER A 112 19.87 -8.47 6.55
CA SER A 112 21.22 -8.37 7.10
C SER A 112 21.58 -6.92 7.43
N LEU A 113 21.75 -6.63 8.73
CA LEU A 113 22.14 -5.30 9.21
C LEU A 113 23.50 -4.83 8.67
N SER A 114 24.42 -5.76 8.34
CA SER A 114 25.73 -5.40 7.81
C SER A 114 25.65 -4.73 6.43
N LEU A 115 24.68 -5.13 5.60
CA LEU A 115 24.44 -4.54 4.28
C LEU A 115 23.78 -3.15 4.37
N LEU A 116 23.13 -2.87 5.49
CA LEU A 116 22.39 -1.63 5.71
C LEU A 116 23.23 -0.57 6.46
N ASN A 117 24.47 -0.87 6.80
CA ASN A 117 25.37 0.09 7.43
C ASN A 117 25.68 1.26 6.48
N ASN A 118 25.52 2.49 6.97
CA ASN A 118 25.85 3.73 6.27
C ASN A 118 25.11 3.94 4.93
N ILE A 119 23.94 3.33 4.75
CA ILE A 119 23.05 3.70 3.63
C ILE A 119 22.37 5.03 3.94
N ASP A 120 22.05 5.80 2.91
CA ASP A 120 21.35 7.06 3.08
C ASP A 120 19.87 6.84 3.49
N GLU A 121 19.27 7.88 4.05
CA GLU A 121 17.90 7.85 4.58
C GLU A 121 16.85 7.46 3.50
N THR A 122 17.07 7.87 2.25
CA THR A 122 16.16 7.55 1.14
C THR A 122 16.23 6.07 0.82
N SER A 123 17.43 5.52 0.65
CA SER A 123 17.65 4.09 0.43
C SER A 123 17.10 3.24 1.58
N TRP A 124 17.30 3.68 2.83
CA TRP A 124 16.76 3.00 4.02
C TRP A 124 15.23 2.92 3.98
N LYS A 125 14.59 4.05 3.69
CA LYS A 125 13.14 4.16 3.55
C LYS A 125 12.61 3.31 2.38
N SER A 126 13.26 3.32 1.23
CA SER A 126 12.91 2.47 0.08
C SER A 126 13.01 0.97 0.40
N LEU A 127 14.03 0.56 1.17
CA LEU A 127 14.23 -0.83 1.60
C LEU A 127 13.20 -1.29 2.66
N SER A 128 12.60 -0.37 3.41
CA SER A 128 11.69 -0.71 4.51
C SER A 128 10.50 -1.58 4.04
N GLY A 129 9.95 -1.32 2.85
CA GLY A 129 8.84 -2.10 2.29
C GLY A 129 9.23 -3.55 1.99
N VAL A 130 10.41 -3.76 1.39
CA VAL A 130 10.95 -5.09 1.09
C VAL A 130 11.23 -5.85 2.39
N ARG A 131 11.87 -5.18 3.36
CA ARG A 131 12.23 -5.76 4.65
C ARG A 131 10.99 -6.14 5.47
N ALA A 132 9.97 -5.28 5.49
CA ALA A 132 8.70 -5.57 6.13
C ALA A 132 8.01 -6.79 5.51
N ASN A 133 7.95 -6.87 4.17
CA ASN A 133 7.40 -8.03 3.46
C ASN A 133 8.13 -9.32 3.85
N GLN A 134 9.47 -9.35 3.70
CA GLN A 134 10.26 -10.54 4.01
C GLN A 134 10.08 -10.98 5.46
N ARG A 135 10.06 -10.02 6.39
CA ARG A 135 9.87 -10.34 7.80
C ARG A 135 8.46 -10.84 8.10
N ILE A 136 7.41 -10.29 7.49
CA ILE A 136 6.04 -10.83 7.60
C ILE A 136 6.01 -12.28 7.11
N LEU A 137 6.63 -12.57 5.96
CA LEU A 137 6.66 -13.92 5.40
C LEU A 137 7.39 -14.93 6.31
N LEU A 138 8.46 -14.50 6.99
CA LEU A 138 9.17 -15.33 7.98
C LEU A 138 8.38 -15.55 9.27
N LEU A 139 7.52 -14.59 9.65
CA LEU A 139 6.80 -14.58 10.92
C LEU A 139 5.44 -15.26 10.88
N VAL A 140 4.91 -15.52 9.69
CA VAL A 140 3.62 -16.18 9.48
C VAL A 140 3.80 -17.71 9.54
N PRO A 141 3.05 -18.43 10.39
CA PRO A 141 3.19 -19.88 10.54
C PRO A 141 2.67 -20.67 9.33
N ASN A 142 1.62 -20.18 8.66
CA ASN A 142 1.07 -20.80 7.46
C ASN A 142 0.83 -19.76 6.36
N LEU A 143 1.75 -19.74 5.37
CA LEU A 143 1.74 -18.76 4.28
C LEU A 143 0.44 -18.79 3.45
N LYS A 144 -0.07 -19.99 3.12
CA LYS A 144 -1.27 -20.13 2.30
C LYS A 144 -2.51 -19.60 3.01
N SER A 145 -2.65 -19.90 4.30
CA SER A 145 -3.75 -19.40 5.12
C SER A 145 -3.70 -17.88 5.27
N PHE A 146 -2.52 -17.32 5.52
CA PHE A 146 -2.29 -15.87 5.57
C PHE A 146 -2.64 -15.18 4.25
N GLN A 147 -2.15 -15.68 3.12
CA GLN A 147 -2.44 -15.09 1.81
C GLN A 147 -3.93 -15.12 1.49
N SER A 148 -4.61 -16.24 1.78
CA SER A 148 -6.06 -16.39 1.57
C SER A 148 -6.86 -15.41 2.42
N MET A 149 -6.50 -15.28 3.70
CA MET A 149 -7.09 -14.34 4.62
C MET A 149 -6.85 -12.89 4.18
N LEU A 150 -5.61 -12.53 3.85
CA LEU A 150 -5.25 -11.16 3.47
C LEU A 150 -5.93 -10.72 2.17
N ARG A 151 -6.11 -11.61 1.18
CA ARG A 151 -6.93 -11.34 -0.01
C ARG A 151 -8.38 -11.01 0.35
N CYS A 152 -9.00 -11.82 1.23
CA CYS A 152 -10.36 -11.56 1.72
C CYS A 152 -10.45 -10.21 2.44
N LEU A 153 -9.50 -9.90 3.32
CA LEU A 153 -9.46 -8.64 4.07
C LEU A 153 -9.23 -7.43 3.17
N LYS A 154 -8.37 -7.54 2.15
CA LYS A 154 -8.18 -6.48 1.15
C LYS A 154 -9.48 -6.19 0.41
N LEU A 155 -10.17 -7.23 -0.06
CA LEU A 155 -11.47 -7.08 -0.74
C LEU A 155 -12.52 -6.44 0.17
N TRP A 156 -12.64 -6.93 1.40
CA TRP A 156 -13.52 -6.35 2.43
C TRP A 156 -13.20 -4.87 2.65
N ALA A 157 -11.94 -4.52 2.91
CA ALA A 157 -11.55 -3.15 3.20
C ALA A 157 -11.84 -2.21 2.03
N LYS A 158 -11.60 -2.66 0.78
CA LYS A 158 -11.97 -1.93 -0.45
C LYS A 158 -13.48 -1.72 -0.51
N ARG A 159 -14.29 -2.78 -0.42
CA ARG A 159 -15.76 -2.73 -0.52
C ARG A 159 -16.40 -1.87 0.57
N ARG A 160 -15.86 -1.91 1.79
CA ARG A 160 -16.35 -1.15 2.94
C ARG A 160 -15.82 0.28 3.03
N GLY A 161 -14.98 0.69 2.07
CA GLY A 161 -14.42 2.04 2.02
C GLY A 161 -13.55 2.35 3.25
N VAL A 162 -12.76 1.38 3.70
CA VAL A 162 -11.76 1.50 4.77
C VAL A 162 -10.36 1.11 4.30
N TYR A 163 -10.14 1.13 2.97
CA TYR A 163 -8.84 0.93 2.32
C TYR A 163 -8.39 2.22 1.63
N GLY A 164 -7.15 2.64 1.87
CA GLY A 164 -6.53 3.79 1.24
C GLY A 164 -5.75 4.67 2.22
N ARG A 165 -4.43 4.47 2.31
CA ARG A 165 -3.54 5.21 3.24
C ARG A 165 -3.65 6.72 3.07
N LEU A 166 -3.57 7.21 1.83
CA LEU A 166 -3.62 8.66 1.54
C LEU A 166 -4.92 9.31 2.05
N ASN A 167 -5.98 8.52 2.19
CA ASN A 167 -7.30 8.96 2.63
C ASN A 167 -7.50 8.82 4.15
N GLY A 168 -6.43 8.49 4.88
CA GLY A 168 -6.49 8.25 6.33
C GLY A 168 -7.12 6.91 6.72
N PHE A 169 -7.12 5.93 5.82
CA PHE A 169 -7.60 4.57 6.08
C PHE A 169 -6.47 3.53 6.04
N LEU A 170 -6.80 2.25 6.20
CA LEU A 170 -5.82 1.17 6.20
C LEU A 170 -5.16 1.03 4.83
N GLY A 171 -3.83 0.95 4.82
CA GLY A 171 -3.03 0.57 3.65
C GLY A 171 -2.76 -0.94 3.58
N GLY A 172 -2.13 -1.39 2.50
CA GLY A 172 -1.79 -2.81 2.30
C GLY A 172 -0.91 -3.38 3.42
N VAL A 173 0.15 -2.66 3.81
CA VAL A 173 1.05 -3.09 4.91
C VAL A 173 0.34 -3.16 6.26
N HIS A 174 -0.59 -2.23 6.54
CA HIS A 174 -1.39 -2.25 7.76
C HIS A 174 -2.21 -3.55 7.84
N LEU A 175 -2.96 -3.88 6.79
CA LEU A 175 -3.74 -5.12 6.72
C LEU A 175 -2.85 -6.37 6.81
N ALA A 176 -1.68 -6.35 6.17
CA ALA A 176 -0.75 -7.48 6.21
C ALA A 176 -0.25 -7.75 7.63
N ILE A 177 0.14 -6.72 8.38
CA ILE A 177 0.60 -6.87 9.76
C ILE A 177 -0.55 -7.30 10.69
N LEU A 178 -1.72 -6.67 10.56
CA LEU A 178 -2.91 -7.05 11.35
C LEU A 178 -3.33 -8.50 11.09
N ALA A 179 -3.21 -8.99 9.85
CA ALA A 179 -3.50 -10.37 9.49
C ALA A 179 -2.41 -11.35 9.99
N ALA A 180 -1.14 -10.99 9.84
CA ALA A 180 -0.02 -11.79 10.34
C ALA A 180 -0.09 -11.97 11.86
N PHE A 181 -0.47 -10.93 12.59
CA PHE A 181 -0.67 -10.98 14.05
C PHE A 181 -1.69 -12.06 14.45
N VAL A 182 -2.82 -12.15 13.73
CA VAL A 182 -3.85 -13.15 13.98
C VAL A 182 -3.35 -14.55 13.64
N CYS A 183 -2.62 -14.69 12.53
CA CYS A 183 -1.99 -15.96 12.15
C CYS A 183 -1.02 -16.45 13.23
N GLN A 184 -0.22 -15.57 13.84
CA GLN A 184 0.69 -15.92 14.94
C GLN A 184 -0.06 -16.38 16.19
N LYS A 185 -1.19 -15.73 16.53
CA LYS A 185 -2.01 -16.10 17.68
C LYS A 185 -2.72 -17.44 17.51
N GLN A 186 -2.96 -17.87 16.27
CA GLN A 186 -3.71 -19.08 15.95
C GLN A 186 -3.11 -19.81 14.74
N PRO A 187 -1.95 -20.43 14.89
CA PRO A 187 -1.19 -21.01 13.77
C PRO A 187 -1.95 -22.10 13.01
N ASP A 188 -2.79 -22.88 13.70
CA ASP A 188 -3.48 -24.05 13.15
C ASP A 188 -4.95 -23.75 12.75
N ALA A 189 -5.39 -22.49 12.86
CA ALA A 189 -6.75 -22.13 12.52
C ALA A 189 -7.02 -22.19 11.02
N SER A 190 -8.24 -22.61 10.65
CA SER A 190 -8.72 -22.52 9.26
C SER A 190 -8.83 -21.06 8.81
N VAL A 191 -8.77 -20.80 7.50
CA VAL A 191 -8.91 -19.44 6.94
C VAL A 191 -10.19 -18.74 7.44
N ILE A 192 -11.29 -19.48 7.55
CA ILE A 192 -12.56 -18.99 8.06
C ILE A 192 -12.44 -18.56 9.53
N ALA A 193 -11.81 -19.38 10.37
CA ALA A 193 -11.58 -19.07 11.77
C ALA A 193 -10.63 -17.86 11.91
N LEU A 194 -9.55 -17.80 11.13
CA LEU A 194 -8.62 -16.67 11.10
C LEU A 194 -9.33 -15.35 10.76
N ILE A 195 -10.22 -15.34 9.76
CA ILE A 195 -11.00 -14.16 9.40
C ILE A 195 -11.94 -13.77 10.55
N SER A 196 -12.65 -14.72 11.15
CA SER A 196 -13.51 -14.45 12.32
C SER A 196 -12.72 -13.85 13.48
N ASN A 197 -11.55 -14.41 13.76
CA ASN A 197 -10.68 -13.99 14.85
C ASN A 197 -10.01 -12.65 14.58
N PHE A 198 -9.74 -12.31 13.32
CA PHE A 198 -9.32 -10.95 12.95
C PHE A 198 -10.32 -9.89 13.38
N PHE A 199 -11.59 -10.07 13.03
CA PHE A 199 -12.61 -9.10 13.43
C PHE A 199 -12.83 -9.10 14.93
N SER A 200 -12.85 -10.26 15.56
CA SER A 200 -12.94 -10.39 17.01
C SER A 200 -11.83 -9.61 17.72
N ILE A 201 -10.57 -9.91 17.39
CA ILE A 201 -9.39 -9.31 17.98
C ILE A 201 -9.38 -7.80 17.76
N HIS A 202 -9.52 -7.34 16.51
CA HIS A 202 -9.33 -5.91 16.19
C HIS A 202 -10.54 -5.03 16.54
N ALA A 203 -11.73 -5.60 16.67
CA ALA A 203 -12.90 -4.89 17.20
C ALA A 203 -12.81 -4.64 18.71
N MET A 204 -12.23 -5.57 19.45
CA MET A 204 -12.05 -5.51 20.90
C MET A 204 -10.66 -5.03 21.32
N TRP A 205 -9.78 -4.73 20.36
CA TRP A 205 -8.42 -4.30 20.64
C TRP A 205 -8.41 -2.98 21.43
N PRO A 206 -7.63 -2.87 22.52
CA PRO A 206 -7.59 -1.69 23.38
C PRO A 206 -6.76 -0.56 22.73
N TRP A 207 -7.20 -0.06 21.58
CA TRP A 207 -6.55 1.09 20.94
C TRP A 207 -6.44 2.28 21.93
N PRO A 208 -5.28 2.97 22.00
CA PRO A 208 -4.16 2.94 21.05
C PRO A 208 -3.01 1.98 21.43
N THR A 209 -3.24 0.88 22.15
CA THR A 209 -2.18 -0.14 22.33
C THR A 209 -1.65 -0.61 20.97
N PRO A 210 -0.33 -0.68 20.75
CA PRO A 210 0.24 -1.01 19.45
C PRO A 210 0.07 -2.49 19.09
N VAL A 211 -0.23 -2.76 17.82
CA VAL A 211 -0.16 -4.13 17.28
C VAL A 211 1.29 -4.40 16.84
N ILE A 212 1.86 -5.44 17.42
CA ILE A 212 3.27 -5.83 17.26
C ILE A 212 3.32 -7.32 16.93
N LEU A 213 4.03 -7.69 15.85
CA LEU A 213 4.32 -9.10 15.56
C LEU A 213 5.38 -9.61 16.51
N GLN A 214 5.18 -10.83 17.01
CA GLN A 214 6.15 -11.50 17.88
C GLN A 214 7.25 -12.11 17.01
N ASP A 215 8.50 -11.81 17.31
CA ASP A 215 9.62 -12.16 16.44
C ASP A 215 10.77 -12.86 17.18
N GLY A 216 10.50 -13.29 18.41
CA GLY A 216 11.44 -14.01 19.29
C GLY A 216 12.47 -13.12 19.98
N MET A 217 12.54 -11.83 19.66
CA MET A 217 13.48 -10.89 20.27
C MET A 217 12.86 -10.23 21.52
N PRO A 218 13.67 -9.96 22.57
CA PRO A 218 13.19 -9.20 23.71
C PRO A 218 12.70 -7.83 23.23
N SER A 219 11.41 -7.56 23.44
CA SER A 219 10.86 -6.24 23.17
C SER A 219 11.41 -5.28 24.21
N ASN A 220 12.43 -4.51 23.84
CA ASN A 220 12.63 -3.22 24.47
C ASN A 220 11.44 -2.37 24.03
N VAL A 221 10.35 -2.45 24.80
CA VAL A 221 9.26 -1.49 24.71
C VAL A 221 9.84 -0.20 25.25
N GLU A 222 10.50 0.58 24.39
CA GLU A 222 10.71 1.98 24.71
C GLU A 222 9.32 2.61 24.76
N ASP A 223 8.92 3.03 25.96
CA ASP A 223 7.70 3.78 26.25
C ASP A 223 7.76 5.17 25.60
N VAL A 224 7.77 5.27 24.27
CA VAL A 224 7.85 6.55 23.58
C VAL A 224 7.05 6.49 22.27
N ILE A 225 5.74 6.69 22.39
CA ILE A 225 4.93 7.78 21.81
C ILE A 225 3.52 7.48 22.33
N GLU A 226 3.34 7.61 23.65
CA GLU A 226 1.99 7.73 24.19
C GLU A 226 1.37 8.97 23.54
N THR A 227 0.16 8.80 22.99
CA THR A 227 -0.91 9.81 22.78
C THR A 227 -1.25 10.34 21.38
N LEU A 228 -0.42 10.25 20.33
CA LEU A 228 -0.80 10.87 19.03
C LEU A 228 -1.45 9.93 18.02
N LEU A 229 -1.09 8.64 18.00
CA LEU A 229 -1.60 7.70 16.99
C LEU A 229 -2.88 7.01 17.44
N HIS A 230 -3.93 7.07 16.62
CA HIS A 230 -5.20 6.39 16.92
C HIS A 230 -5.15 4.87 16.74
N MET A 231 -4.31 4.38 15.81
CA MET A 231 -4.20 2.96 15.48
C MET A 231 -2.73 2.58 15.17
N PRO A 232 -1.86 2.51 16.20
CA PRO A 232 -0.44 2.21 15.99
C PRO A 232 -0.23 0.74 15.60
N ILE A 233 0.44 0.54 14.46
CA ILE A 233 0.76 -0.77 13.88
C ILE A 233 2.27 -0.75 13.58
N ARG A 234 3.05 -1.58 14.27
CA ARG A 234 4.51 -1.53 14.21
C ARG A 234 5.03 -2.37 13.05
N LEU A 235 5.99 -1.82 12.29
CA LEU A 235 6.72 -2.58 11.28
C LEU A 235 7.53 -3.69 11.97
N PRO A 236 7.59 -4.90 11.39
CA PRO A 236 8.27 -6.02 12.03
C PRO A 236 9.79 -6.04 11.83
N CYS A 237 10.38 -5.01 11.22
CA CYS A 237 11.81 -4.91 10.94
C CYS A 237 12.43 -3.68 11.62
N THR A 238 13.74 -3.70 11.88
CA THR A 238 14.48 -2.58 12.46
C THR A 238 14.67 -1.42 11.47
N PRO A 239 14.53 -0.15 11.89
CA PRO A 239 14.18 0.31 13.22
C PRO A 239 12.69 0.03 13.42
N TYR A 240 12.27 -0.42 14.60
CA TYR A 240 10.89 -0.85 14.85
C TYR A 240 9.91 0.34 14.89
N GLU A 241 9.78 1.03 13.77
CA GLU A 241 8.93 2.19 13.54
C GLU A 241 7.46 1.77 13.35
N TYR A 242 6.56 2.73 13.51
CA TYR A 242 5.15 2.53 13.16
C TYR A 242 4.93 2.70 11.66
N CYS A 243 3.94 1.98 11.13
CA CYS A 243 3.50 2.19 9.75
C CYS A 243 3.08 3.65 9.55
N ASP A 244 3.55 4.24 8.45
CA ASP A 244 3.12 5.57 8.01
C ASP A 244 1.61 5.61 7.80
N SER A 245 0.92 6.48 8.53
CA SER A 245 -0.52 6.46 8.68
C SER A 245 -1.09 7.87 8.79
N ASN A 246 -2.07 8.18 7.93
CA ASN A 246 -2.87 9.41 7.97
C ASN A 246 -4.19 9.19 8.74
N ILE A 247 -4.27 8.16 9.60
CA ILE A 247 -5.50 7.84 10.34
C ILE A 247 -5.83 8.99 11.30
N THR A 248 -7.05 9.51 11.18
CA THR A 248 -7.62 10.55 12.05
C THR A 248 -8.62 9.92 13.02
N LYS A 249 -9.07 10.69 14.01
CA LYS A 249 -10.15 10.24 14.92
C LYS A 249 -11.41 9.76 14.17
N SER A 250 -11.80 10.47 13.11
CA SER A 250 -12.98 10.12 12.30
C SER A 250 -12.77 8.81 11.53
N THR A 251 -11.66 8.69 10.80
CA THR A 251 -11.40 7.46 10.04
C THR A 251 -11.13 6.27 10.95
N PHE A 252 -10.48 6.49 12.10
CA PHE A 252 -10.35 5.48 13.16
C PHE A 252 -11.72 4.96 13.62
N ASN A 253 -12.65 5.85 13.97
CA ASN A 253 -14.00 5.47 14.39
C ASN A 253 -14.71 4.66 13.30
N LYS A 254 -14.55 5.05 12.03
CA LYS A 254 -15.13 4.32 10.90
C LYS A 254 -14.53 2.92 10.74
N ILE A 255 -13.20 2.79 10.83
CA ILE A 255 -12.52 1.50 10.81
C ILE A 255 -13.04 0.61 11.95
N ARG A 256 -13.17 1.18 13.16
CA ARG A 256 -13.68 0.46 14.34
C ARG A 256 -15.12 -0.01 14.16
N VAL A 257 -16.00 0.81 13.60
CA VAL A 257 -17.39 0.42 13.28
C VAL A 257 -17.42 -0.74 12.29
N GLU A 258 -16.58 -0.71 11.25
CA GLU A 258 -16.51 -1.80 10.27
C GLU A 258 -15.86 -3.08 10.85
N PHE A 259 -14.93 -2.97 11.80
CA PHE A 259 -14.45 -4.13 12.56
C PHE A 259 -15.55 -4.75 13.43
N LEU A 260 -16.32 -3.93 14.15
CA LEU A 260 -17.46 -4.38 14.95
C LEU A 260 -18.55 -5.04 14.09
N ARG A 261 -18.85 -4.46 12.92
CA ARG A 261 -19.75 -5.05 11.93
C ARG A 261 -19.24 -6.42 11.48
N GLY A 262 -17.98 -6.50 11.07
CA GLY A 262 -17.38 -7.78 10.68
C GLY A 262 -17.44 -8.82 11.79
N HIS A 263 -17.20 -8.43 13.05
CA HIS A 263 -17.28 -9.33 14.21
C HIS A 263 -18.70 -9.84 14.46
N ALA A 264 -19.71 -8.97 14.35
CA ALA A 264 -21.10 -9.37 14.48
C ALA A 264 -21.50 -10.36 13.36
N MET A 265 -21.07 -10.11 12.13
CA MET A 265 -21.34 -10.98 10.99
C MET A 265 -20.68 -12.34 11.11
N THR A 266 -19.42 -12.39 11.59
CA THR A 266 -18.71 -13.66 11.77
C THR A 266 -19.25 -14.50 12.93
N ARG A 267 -19.95 -13.88 13.89
CA ARG A 267 -20.69 -14.58 14.96
C ARG A 267 -22.08 -15.06 14.52
N ASN A 268 -22.77 -14.31 13.67
CA ASN A 268 -24.18 -14.51 13.35
C ASN A 268 -24.45 -15.27 12.04
N CYS A 269 -23.43 -15.66 11.27
CA CYS A 269 -23.61 -16.49 10.07
C CYS A 269 -24.14 -17.89 10.44
N SER A 270 -25.45 -18.07 10.31
CA SER A 270 -26.15 -19.35 10.32
C SER A 270 -27.26 -19.27 9.28
N TYR A 271 -27.35 -20.24 8.36
CA TYR A 271 -28.49 -20.33 7.44
C TYR A 271 -29.37 -21.50 7.85
N ASN A 272 -30.68 -21.36 7.67
CA ASN A 272 -31.63 -22.45 7.83
C ASN A 272 -31.66 -23.29 6.55
N THR A 273 -31.05 -24.47 6.56
CA THR A 273 -31.36 -25.53 5.58
C THR A 273 -32.38 -26.46 6.20
N GLY A 274 -33.67 -26.18 5.99
CA GLY A 274 -34.84 -27.08 6.04
C GLY A 274 -35.13 -27.96 7.26
N SER A 275 -34.16 -28.29 8.10
CA SER A 275 -34.26 -29.24 9.22
C SER A 275 -33.02 -29.29 10.11
N SER A 276 -31.97 -28.48 9.89
CA SER A 276 -30.86 -28.30 10.84
C SER A 276 -30.17 -26.94 10.69
N LYS A 277 -29.96 -26.24 11.82
CA LYS A 277 -29.14 -25.02 11.89
C LYS A 277 -27.66 -25.41 11.73
N VAL A 278 -27.15 -25.33 10.51
CA VAL A 278 -25.71 -25.48 10.26
C VAL A 278 -25.06 -24.10 10.43
N LYS A 279 -24.10 -23.99 11.36
CA LYS A 279 -23.26 -22.79 11.49
C LYS A 279 -22.47 -22.63 10.19
N ALA A 280 -22.81 -21.64 9.39
CA ALA A 280 -22.07 -21.36 8.19
C ALA A 280 -20.85 -20.49 8.49
N GLY A 281 -19.77 -20.71 7.76
CA GLY A 281 -18.59 -19.88 7.89
C GLY A 281 -18.87 -18.43 7.44
N PRO A 282 -18.26 -17.41 8.08
CA PRO A 282 -18.41 -15.98 7.75
C PRO A 282 -18.34 -15.58 6.28
N LEU A 283 -17.61 -16.32 5.44
CA LEU A 283 -17.40 -15.98 4.03
C LEU A 283 -18.58 -16.31 3.11
N MET A 284 -19.56 -17.08 3.58
CA MET A 284 -20.68 -17.54 2.75
C MET A 284 -21.89 -16.59 2.80
N CYS A 285 -21.81 -15.50 3.59
CA CYS A 285 -22.82 -14.44 3.57
C CYS A 285 -22.39 -13.33 2.60
N GLY A 286 -23.09 -13.19 1.47
CA GLY A 286 -22.81 -12.15 0.46
C GLY A 286 -22.78 -10.72 1.00
N GLU A 287 -23.49 -10.47 2.12
CA GLU A 287 -23.50 -9.21 2.85
C GLU A 287 -22.12 -8.80 3.37
N PHE A 288 -21.20 -9.75 3.62
CA PHE A 288 -19.90 -9.46 4.20
C PHE A 288 -19.05 -8.56 3.29
N PHE A 289 -19.16 -8.75 1.97
CA PHE A 289 -18.46 -7.98 0.94
C PHE A 289 -19.34 -6.90 0.29
N GLU A 290 -20.52 -6.63 0.83
CA GLU A 290 -21.41 -5.60 0.26
C GLU A 290 -20.72 -4.23 0.26
N PRO A 291 -20.84 -3.43 -0.82
CA PRO A 291 -20.32 -2.07 -0.84
C PRO A 291 -20.87 -1.22 0.31
N PHE A 292 -20.04 -0.31 0.83
CA PHE A 292 -20.51 0.66 1.82
C PHE A 292 -21.65 1.53 1.23
N PRO A 293 -22.80 1.65 1.90
CA PRO A 293 -23.97 2.33 1.34
C PRO A 293 -23.82 3.86 1.48
N ILE A 294 -23.04 4.47 0.59
CA ILE A 294 -22.70 5.90 0.65
C ILE A 294 -23.94 6.78 0.47
N SER A 295 -24.81 6.43 -0.48
CA SER A 295 -25.99 7.20 -0.85
C SER A 295 -27.02 7.32 0.27
N THR A 296 -27.11 6.32 1.14
CA THR A 296 -28.02 6.33 2.29
C THR A 296 -27.39 7.00 3.51
N ASN A 297 -26.07 6.88 3.67
CA ASN A 297 -25.38 7.33 4.88
C ASN A 297 -24.97 8.81 4.82
N TYR A 298 -24.95 9.40 3.62
CA TYR A 298 -24.54 10.78 3.42
C TYR A 298 -25.55 11.56 2.59
N THR A 299 -25.91 12.75 3.07
CA THR A 299 -26.88 13.64 2.42
C THR A 299 -26.22 14.81 1.67
N ARG A 300 -24.92 15.02 1.88
CA ARG A 300 -24.15 16.12 1.29
C ARG A 300 -22.86 15.61 0.69
N PHE A 301 -22.57 16.10 -0.52
CA PHE A 301 -21.40 15.70 -1.27
C PHE A 301 -20.64 16.93 -1.76
N VAL A 302 -19.31 16.85 -1.75
CA VAL A 302 -18.42 17.77 -2.46
C VAL A 302 -17.99 17.10 -3.74
N LYS A 303 -17.85 17.85 -4.81
CA LYS A 303 -17.37 17.35 -6.10
C LYS A 303 -16.16 18.17 -6.50
N ILE A 304 -15.03 17.51 -6.77
CA ILE A 304 -13.82 18.18 -7.25
C ILE A 304 -13.66 17.83 -8.72
N HIS A 305 -13.59 18.88 -9.53
CA HIS A 305 -13.32 18.82 -10.96
C HIS A 305 -11.88 19.22 -11.21
N LEU A 306 -11.14 18.34 -11.90
CA LEU A 306 -9.79 18.61 -12.36
C LEU A 306 -9.79 18.70 -13.87
N SER A 307 -9.01 19.64 -14.39
CA SER A 307 -8.95 19.96 -15.81
C SER A 307 -7.53 20.37 -16.19
N ALA A 308 -6.97 19.79 -17.26
CA ALA A 308 -5.63 20.12 -17.75
C ALA A 308 -5.59 20.15 -19.28
N LEU A 309 -4.56 20.81 -19.84
CA LEU A 309 -4.39 21.00 -21.29
C LEU A 309 -4.05 19.70 -22.04
N ASP A 310 -3.47 18.74 -21.35
CA ASP A 310 -3.11 17.42 -21.87
C ASP A 310 -3.19 16.34 -20.78
N ARG A 311 -3.03 15.08 -21.21
CA ARG A 311 -3.15 13.89 -20.36
C ARG A 311 -2.08 13.82 -19.28
N ASP A 312 -0.85 14.22 -19.59
CA ASP A 312 0.27 14.13 -18.66
C ASP A 312 0.08 15.16 -17.53
N GLY A 313 -0.27 16.39 -17.88
CA GLY A 313 -0.64 17.43 -16.93
C GLY A 313 -1.87 17.09 -16.11
N LEU A 314 -2.86 16.38 -16.68
CA LEU A 314 -3.99 15.87 -15.90
C LEU A 314 -3.53 14.82 -14.88
N GLY A 315 -2.64 13.91 -15.28
CA GLY A 315 -2.03 12.92 -14.40
C GLY A 315 -1.31 13.55 -13.22
N ASP A 316 -0.54 14.61 -13.47
CA ASP A 316 0.15 15.39 -12.45
C ASP A 316 -0.84 16.06 -11.48
N TRP A 317 -1.87 16.73 -12.01
CA TRP A 317 -2.92 17.33 -11.18
C TRP A 317 -3.67 16.31 -10.32
N VAL A 318 -4.01 15.16 -10.90
CA VAL A 318 -4.66 14.06 -10.17
C VAL A 318 -3.75 13.53 -9.07
N GLY A 319 -2.47 13.32 -9.35
CA GLY A 319 -1.48 12.89 -8.38
C GLY A 319 -1.31 13.89 -7.24
N TRP A 320 -1.18 15.17 -7.58
CA TRP A 320 -1.02 16.26 -6.62
C TRP A 320 -2.26 16.43 -5.73
N VAL A 321 -3.46 16.42 -6.30
CA VAL A 321 -4.70 16.53 -5.52
C VAL A 321 -4.86 15.31 -4.61
N ARG A 322 -4.61 14.09 -5.09
CA ARG A 322 -4.69 12.88 -4.27
C ARG A 322 -3.73 12.90 -3.08
N SER A 323 -2.53 13.44 -3.23
CA SER A 323 -1.55 13.52 -2.13
C SER A 323 -1.89 14.61 -1.11
N HIS A 324 -2.55 15.69 -1.52
CA HIS A 324 -2.92 16.82 -0.63
C HIS A 324 -4.37 16.79 -0.16
N PHE A 325 -5.20 15.89 -0.67
CA PHE A 325 -6.63 15.82 -0.37
C PHE A 325 -6.89 15.61 1.12
N HIS A 326 -6.06 14.80 1.78
CA HIS A 326 -6.14 14.62 3.23
C HIS A 326 -6.03 15.95 4.00
N CYS A 327 -5.10 16.82 3.59
CA CYS A 327 -4.95 18.15 4.18
C CYS A 327 -6.17 19.03 3.93
N LEU A 328 -6.79 18.91 2.75
CA LEU A 328 -8.05 19.59 2.45
C LEU A 328 -9.18 19.10 3.36
N LEU A 329 -9.33 17.79 3.55
CA LEU A 329 -10.34 17.21 4.45
C LEU A 329 -10.17 17.70 5.88
N LEU A 330 -8.95 17.70 6.41
CA LEU A 330 -8.69 18.20 7.77
C LEU A 330 -9.14 19.67 7.94
N LYS A 331 -8.97 20.50 6.89
CA LYS A 331 -9.36 21.91 6.91
C LYS A 331 -10.86 22.15 6.75
N VAL A 332 -11.54 21.38 5.89
CA VAL A 332 -12.95 21.64 5.54
C VAL A 332 -13.92 21.14 6.61
N THR A 333 -13.63 20.00 7.23
CA THR A 333 -14.58 19.33 8.11
C THR A 333 -14.13 19.24 9.56
N GLY A 334 -12.87 19.57 9.87
CA GLY A 334 -12.29 19.29 11.20
C GLY A 334 -12.32 17.79 11.57
N SER A 335 -12.65 16.92 10.61
CA SER A 335 -12.88 15.46 10.73
C SER A 335 -12.90 14.83 9.33
N CYS A 336 -12.33 13.65 9.09
CA CYS A 336 -12.27 13.09 7.73
C CYS A 336 -13.64 12.67 7.15
N ALA A 337 -13.78 12.89 5.84
CA ALA A 337 -14.90 12.49 4.98
C ALA A 337 -14.65 11.13 4.30
N LEU A 338 -15.71 10.52 3.77
CA LEU A 338 -15.62 9.24 3.07
C LEU A 338 -15.29 9.48 1.59
N LEU A 339 -14.18 8.91 1.12
CA LEU A 339 -13.80 8.98 -0.30
C LEU A 339 -14.41 7.82 -1.09
N HIS A 340 -15.05 8.15 -2.20
CA HIS A 340 -15.47 7.18 -3.21
C HIS A 340 -15.14 7.72 -4.59
N PHE A 341 -14.41 6.94 -5.39
CA PHE A 341 -14.23 7.25 -6.80
C PHE A 341 -15.37 6.57 -7.54
N GLY A 342 -16.34 7.35 -8.03
CA GLY A 342 -17.45 6.86 -8.84
C GLY A 342 -17.67 7.80 -10.02
N ASN A 343 -17.96 7.21 -11.19
CA ASN A 343 -18.44 7.94 -12.35
C ASN A 343 -19.90 8.39 -12.14
N GLN A 344 -20.32 9.42 -12.87
CA GLN A 344 -21.64 10.06 -12.76
C GLN A 344 -22.82 9.07 -12.70
N PRO A 345 -23.86 9.35 -11.89
CA PRO A 345 -25.11 8.58 -11.91
C PRO A 345 -25.82 8.83 -13.25
N GLY A 346 -25.85 7.81 -14.10
CA GLY A 346 -26.44 7.88 -15.45
C GLY A 346 -25.81 6.92 -16.47
N SER A 347 -24.69 6.27 -16.15
CA SER A 347 -24.18 5.12 -16.90
C SER A 347 -23.93 3.97 -15.92
N LEU A 348 -24.84 3.01 -15.93
CA LEU A 348 -24.69 1.73 -15.23
C LEU A 348 -23.56 0.93 -15.90
N GLU A 349 -22.33 1.16 -15.45
CA GLU A 349 -21.30 0.12 -15.34
C GLU A 349 -20.56 0.36 -14.01
N GLU A 350 -20.89 -0.46 -13.01
CA GLU A 350 -20.14 -0.57 -11.76
C GLU A 350 -18.78 -1.22 -12.06
N SER A 351 -17.80 -0.42 -12.53
CA SER A 351 -16.41 -0.88 -12.55
C SER A 351 -15.83 -0.80 -11.15
N SER A 352 -15.28 -1.92 -10.69
CA SER A 352 -14.57 -2.14 -9.44
C SER A 352 -13.63 -1.01 -9.02
N LEU A 353 -13.54 -0.86 -7.71
CA LEU A 353 -12.63 0.01 -6.98
C LEU A 353 -11.16 -0.14 -7.44
N LEU A 354 -10.56 1.02 -7.72
CA LEU A 354 -9.21 1.32 -8.21
C LEU A 354 -9.09 1.46 -9.74
N GLY A 355 -9.16 2.72 -10.19
CA GLY A 355 -8.31 3.17 -11.30
C GLY A 355 -8.75 2.81 -12.71
N SER A 356 -10.05 2.86 -13.04
CA SER A 356 -10.48 2.97 -14.44
C SER A 356 -10.68 4.45 -14.83
N TYR A 357 -9.78 4.96 -15.67
CA TYR A 357 -9.87 6.30 -16.26
C TYR A 357 -10.80 6.25 -17.49
N ASN A 358 -12.08 6.52 -17.31
CA ASN A 358 -12.98 6.74 -18.45
C ASN A 358 -13.15 8.25 -18.69
N ALA A 359 -12.35 8.79 -19.61
CA ALA A 359 -12.57 10.10 -20.20
C ALA A 359 -13.83 10.04 -21.09
N ARG A 360 -14.83 10.88 -20.84
CA ARG A 360 -15.93 11.07 -21.79
C ARG A 360 -15.55 12.15 -22.79
N TYR A 361 -15.52 11.79 -24.06
CA TYR A 361 -15.45 12.69 -25.20
C TYR A 361 -16.86 13.24 -25.49
N THR A 362 -17.05 14.55 -25.35
CA THR A 362 -18.27 15.21 -25.87
C THR A 362 -18.03 16.49 -26.66
N ASP A 363 -16.78 16.93 -26.88
CA ASP A 363 -16.52 18.13 -27.70
C ASP A 363 -15.07 18.16 -28.21
N PRO A 364 -14.79 18.43 -29.51
CA PRO A 364 -13.44 18.64 -30.03
C PRO A 364 -12.69 19.83 -29.39
N ASN A 365 -13.36 20.68 -28.61
CA ASN A 365 -12.78 21.86 -27.96
C ASN A 365 -12.76 21.79 -26.40
N GLN A 366 -12.99 20.63 -25.76
CA GLN A 366 -13.00 20.54 -24.29
C GLN A 366 -11.77 19.88 -23.66
N ILE A 367 -11.29 20.57 -22.62
CA ILE A 367 -10.28 20.23 -21.62
C ILE A 367 -10.63 18.88 -20.94
N ASP A 368 -9.65 18.01 -20.72
CA ASP A 368 -9.89 16.69 -20.08
C ASP A 368 -10.47 16.86 -18.65
N VAL A 369 -11.72 16.44 -18.41
CA VAL A 369 -12.39 16.58 -17.10
C VAL A 369 -12.44 15.25 -16.36
N LEU A 370 -11.76 15.18 -15.20
CA LEU A 370 -11.92 14.09 -14.24
C LEU A 370 -12.90 14.48 -13.14
N THR A 371 -13.88 13.63 -12.90
CA THR A 371 -14.95 13.86 -11.93
C THR A 371 -14.79 12.92 -10.74
N SER A 372 -14.68 13.49 -9.53
CA SER A 372 -14.67 12.72 -8.26
C SER A 372 -15.76 13.23 -7.33
N VAL A 373 -16.51 12.30 -6.71
CA VAL A 373 -17.65 12.58 -5.82
C VAL A 373 -17.29 12.21 -4.38
N TRP A 374 -17.39 13.16 -3.46
CA TRP A 374 -16.91 13.04 -2.08
C TRP A 374 -18.07 13.19 -1.10
N ALA A 375 -18.17 12.35 -0.07
CA ALA A 375 -19.27 12.38 0.90
C ALA A 375 -18.83 13.01 2.23
N LEU A 376 -19.40 14.15 2.62
CA LEU A 376 -19.02 14.85 3.86
C LEU A 376 -19.86 14.36 5.05
N SER A 377 -19.24 13.91 6.14
CA SER A 377 -19.92 13.80 7.44
C SER A 377 -20.01 15.18 8.10
N LYS A 378 -21.10 15.42 8.82
CA LYS A 378 -21.17 16.53 9.79
C LYS A 378 -20.23 16.31 10.96
#